data_AF-A0A2V9LV38-F1
#
_entry.id   AF-A0A2V9LV38-F1
#
_cell.length_a   1.000
_cell.length_b   1.000
_cell.length_c   1.000
_cell.angle_alpha   90.00
_cell.angle_beta   90.00
_cell.angle_gamma   90.00
#
_symmetry.space_group_name_H-M   'P 1'
#
loop_
_entity.id
_entity.type
_entity.pdbx_description
1 polymer ?
#
loop_
_entity_poly.entity_id
_entity_poly.type
_entity_poly.pdbx_seq_one_letter_code
_entity_poly.pdbx_strand_id
1 'polypeptide(L)'
;KKGFGPRVNFAWTPFSDKKTVIRGGFDIIYSNGISVAFGTQNGAISAPAFANYFGYNGDFTGQRPAFQFSKGAPDLGIPPVDQVKKDDNQFLGQGTGGGFLKGSKDPYVQQWSLYVQRELPSDMVLSVSYVGTHGLHLYGDEFRNYNHVPTKVRQSLRNQINQLVPTPAPLVPIYGDEVPQSRLIRPNPQYGGVGINSNPDGFNRYNSLQVRHEKRFSRGLSFTAAYTFQKNIGTPNTGSLIGNTATPTTLGRTVGRSAYIAGAISGGSGNVAGSA
;
A
#
# COMPACT_ATOMS: atom_id res chain seq x y z
N LYS A 1 15.84 -1.73 -14.44
CA LYS A 1 15.85 -2.67 -15.59
C LYS A 1 14.76 -2.23 -16.56
N LYS A 2 14.92 -2.41 -17.88
CA LYS A 2 13.86 -2.07 -18.84
C LYS A 2 12.65 -2.99 -18.59
N GLY A 3 11.48 -2.42 -18.32
CA GLY A 3 10.24 -3.19 -18.16
C GLY A 3 9.75 -3.74 -19.50
N PHE A 4 9.38 -5.02 -19.55
CA PHE A 4 8.78 -5.66 -20.73
C PHE A 4 7.31 -5.91 -20.45
N GLY A 5 6.42 -5.16 -21.10
CA GLY A 5 4.98 -5.19 -20.87
C GLY A 5 4.22 -5.71 -22.09
N PRO A 6 4.21 -7.04 -22.35
CA PRO A 6 3.54 -7.60 -23.51
C PRO A 6 2.03 -7.39 -23.43
N ARG A 7 1.43 -7.26 -24.60
CA ARG A 7 -0.02 -7.20 -24.80
C ARG A 7 -0.39 -8.14 -25.93
N VAL A 8 -1.10 -9.20 -25.61
CA VAL A 8 -1.46 -10.24 -26.58
C VAL A 8 -2.96 -10.48 -26.48
N ASN A 9 -3.64 -10.38 -27.61
CA ASN A 9 -5.08 -10.53 -27.71
C ASN A 9 -5.42 -11.44 -28.88
N PHE A 10 -6.50 -12.20 -28.74
CA PHE A 10 -6.99 -13.09 -29.80
C PHE A 10 -8.51 -13.11 -29.86
N ALA A 11 -9.03 -13.43 -31.04
CA ALA A 11 -10.43 -13.74 -31.27
C ALA A 11 -10.52 -14.92 -32.23
N TRP A 12 -11.40 -15.87 -31.92
CA TRP A 12 -11.51 -17.13 -32.66
C TRP A 12 -12.94 -17.66 -32.68
N THR A 13 -13.35 -18.18 -33.84
CA THR A 13 -14.60 -18.92 -34.02
C THR A 13 -14.27 -20.39 -34.31
N PRO A 14 -14.28 -21.26 -33.29
CA PRO A 14 -13.75 -22.62 -33.42
C PRO A 14 -14.62 -23.58 -34.23
N PHE A 15 -15.92 -23.32 -34.28
CA PHE A 15 -16.88 -24.25 -34.87
C PHE A 15 -17.30 -23.83 -36.28
N SER A 16 -17.65 -24.84 -37.10
CA SER A 16 -18.15 -24.64 -38.46
C SER A 16 -19.45 -23.83 -38.50
N ASP A 17 -20.26 -23.88 -37.44
CA ASP A 17 -21.50 -23.11 -37.31
C ASP A 17 -21.28 -21.60 -37.14
N LYS A 18 -20.04 -21.17 -36.83
CA LYS A 18 -19.67 -19.77 -36.52
C LYS A 18 -20.53 -19.10 -35.43
N LYS A 19 -21.26 -19.89 -34.63
CA LYS A 19 -22.16 -19.40 -33.57
C LYS A 19 -21.45 -19.15 -32.26
N THR A 20 -20.22 -19.66 -32.11
CA THR A 20 -19.40 -19.42 -30.92
C THR A 20 -18.22 -18.53 -31.26
N VAL A 21 -18.03 -17.49 -30.45
CA VAL A 21 -16.87 -16.62 -30.49
C VAL A 21 -16.15 -16.72 -29.16
N ILE A 22 -14.85 -16.99 -29.22
CA ILE A 22 -13.93 -16.96 -28.10
C ILE A 22 -13.02 -15.75 -28.28
N ARG A 23 -12.92 -14.91 -27.25
CA ARG A 23 -11.98 -13.78 -27.21
C ARG A 23 -11.16 -13.89 -25.94
N GLY A 24 -9.90 -13.53 -26.00
CA GLY A 24 -9.08 -13.48 -24.80
C GLY A 24 -7.90 -12.54 -24.96
N GLY A 25 -7.36 -12.15 -23.82
CA GLY A 25 -6.27 -11.20 -23.76
C GLY A 25 -5.42 -11.38 -22.52
N PHE A 26 -4.15 -11.02 -22.62
CA PHE A 26 -3.22 -10.89 -21.52
C PHE A 26 -2.36 -9.65 -21.70
N ASP A 27 -2.29 -8.82 -20.66
CA ASP A 27 -1.55 -7.57 -20.65
C ASP A 27 -0.72 -7.42 -19.37
N ILE A 28 0.48 -6.87 -19.50
CA ILE A 28 1.27 -6.36 -18.37
C ILE A 28 1.36 -4.84 -18.46
N ILE A 29 0.93 -4.17 -17.40
CA ILE A 29 0.93 -2.71 -17.29
C ILE A 29 1.84 -2.33 -16.13
N TYR A 30 2.90 -1.59 -16.42
CA TYR A 30 3.75 -0.98 -15.39
C TYR A 30 3.08 0.28 -14.86
N SER A 31 3.11 0.46 -13.54
CA SER A 31 2.59 1.66 -12.89
C SER A 31 3.75 2.62 -12.60
N ASN A 32 3.51 3.92 -12.76
CA ASN A 32 4.41 4.99 -12.33
C ASN A 32 4.26 5.27 -10.82
N GLY A 33 3.99 4.24 -10.01
CA GLY A 33 3.53 4.35 -8.63
C GLY A 33 4.42 5.14 -7.67
N ILE A 34 5.67 5.35 -8.08
CA ILE A 34 6.56 6.37 -7.55
C ILE A 34 5.84 7.72 -7.47
N SER A 35 5.32 8.27 -8.56
CA SER A 35 4.75 9.63 -8.63
C SER A 35 3.63 9.94 -7.63
N VAL A 36 2.86 8.94 -7.20
CA VAL A 36 1.77 9.10 -6.22
C VAL A 36 2.29 9.12 -4.79
N ALA A 37 3.41 8.41 -4.51
CA ALA A 37 4.15 8.57 -3.26
C ALA A 37 4.87 9.94 -3.18
N PHE A 38 5.22 10.53 -4.34
CA PHE A 38 5.86 11.85 -4.49
C PHE A 38 4.86 12.97 -4.84
N GLY A 39 3.63 12.97 -4.30
CA GLY A 39 2.76 14.15 -4.38
C GLY A 39 3.55 15.44 -4.03
N THR A 40 3.24 16.56 -4.67
CA THR A 40 4.09 17.76 -4.76
C THR A 40 4.61 18.33 -3.41
N GLN A 41 4.03 17.92 -2.28
CA GLN A 41 4.51 18.23 -0.92
C GLN A 41 5.71 17.39 -0.43
N ASN A 42 5.93 16.18 -0.96
CA ASN A 42 6.89 15.21 -0.39
C ASN A 42 8.32 15.33 -0.94
N GLY A 43 8.60 16.26 -1.86
CA GLY A 43 9.93 16.39 -2.49
C GLY A 43 11.09 16.60 -1.52
N ALA A 44 10.85 17.22 -0.35
CA ALA A 44 11.86 17.43 0.70
C ALA A 44 12.04 16.23 1.65
N ILE A 45 10.99 15.43 1.86
CA ILE A 45 11.02 14.21 2.71
C ILE A 45 11.60 13.01 1.92
N SER A 46 11.62 13.10 0.59
CA SER A 46 11.91 11.98 -0.31
C SER A 46 13.28 12.05 -1.00
N ALA A 47 14.22 12.83 -0.44
CA ALA A 47 15.63 12.64 -0.76
C ALA A 47 16.03 11.19 -0.41
N PRO A 48 17.04 10.59 -1.05
CA PRO A 48 17.53 9.26 -0.70
C PRO A 48 18.17 9.14 0.71
N ALA A 49 17.79 10.01 1.65
CA ALA A 49 18.23 10.07 3.03
C ALA A 49 17.02 10.21 3.97
N PHE A 50 17.13 9.72 5.21
CA PHE A 50 16.07 9.84 6.21
C PHE A 50 15.82 11.31 6.59
N ALA A 51 14.57 11.65 6.93
CA ALA A 51 14.20 12.94 7.47
C ALA A 51 13.99 12.87 8.98
N ASN A 52 14.35 13.95 9.67
CA ASN A 52 14.12 14.13 11.10
C ASN A 52 12.92 15.02 11.36
N TYR A 53 12.11 14.65 12.36
CA TYR A 53 11.03 15.50 12.84
C TYR A 53 11.50 16.30 14.07
N PHE A 54 11.57 17.62 13.93
CA PHE A 54 11.80 18.52 15.06
C PHE A 54 10.45 19.09 15.51
N GLY A 55 9.94 18.57 16.63
CA GLY A 55 8.68 19.04 17.21
C GLY A 55 8.85 20.43 17.81
N TYR A 56 7.93 21.35 17.50
CA TYR A 56 7.84 22.63 18.19
C TYR A 56 7.37 22.39 19.64
N ASN A 57 8.22 22.67 20.63
CA ASN A 57 7.91 22.46 22.07
C ASN A 57 7.26 23.68 22.74
N GLY A 58 6.54 24.51 21.98
CA GLY A 58 5.87 25.68 22.56
C GLY A 58 4.50 25.37 23.16
N ASP A 59 3.73 26.42 23.38
CA ASP A 59 2.39 26.32 23.97
C ASP A 59 1.39 25.61 23.03
N PHE A 60 0.93 24.43 23.45
CA PHE A 60 -0.07 23.62 22.73
C PHE A 60 -1.53 23.90 23.17
N THR A 61 -1.76 24.86 24.06
CA THR A 61 -3.12 25.20 24.54
C THR A 61 -3.97 25.89 23.47
N GLY A 62 -3.37 26.30 22.35
CA GLY A 62 -4.03 27.07 21.30
C GLY A 62 -4.33 28.53 21.69
N GLN A 63 -3.92 28.95 22.89
CA GLN A 63 -4.19 30.30 23.42
C GLN A 63 -3.08 31.30 23.11
N ARG A 64 -1.93 30.84 22.65
CA ARG A 64 -0.79 31.68 22.26
C ARG A 64 -0.33 31.31 20.85
N PRO A 65 -0.03 32.30 19.99
CA PRO A 65 0.49 32.02 18.66
C PRO A 65 1.84 31.29 18.77
N ALA A 66 2.05 30.29 17.91
CA ALA A 66 3.28 29.48 17.90
C ALA A 66 4.55 30.34 17.71
N PHE A 67 4.45 31.43 16.96
CA PHE A 67 5.44 32.51 16.98
C PHE A 67 4.80 33.79 16.45
N GLN A 68 5.42 34.93 16.72
CA GLN A 68 5.04 36.20 16.13
C GLN A 68 5.79 36.38 14.82
N PHE A 69 5.09 36.58 13.70
CA PHE A 69 5.73 36.77 12.39
C PHE A 69 6.71 37.95 12.38
N SER A 70 6.40 39.01 13.15
CA SER A 70 7.27 40.18 13.33
C SER A 70 8.60 39.88 14.04
N LYS A 71 8.70 38.75 14.75
CA LYS A 71 9.93 38.29 15.41
C LYS A 71 10.69 37.23 14.61
N GLY A 72 10.20 36.90 13.41
CA GLY A 72 10.77 35.83 12.59
C GLY A 72 10.38 34.43 13.07
N ALA A 73 10.72 33.42 12.27
CA ALA A 73 10.56 32.03 12.67
C ALA A 73 11.47 31.72 13.86
N PRO A 74 10.99 30.98 14.88
CA PRO A 74 11.79 30.61 16.02
C PRO A 74 12.96 29.71 15.58
N ASP A 75 14.10 29.84 16.25
CA ASP A 75 15.19 28.89 16.07
C ASP A 75 14.74 27.52 16.60
N LEU A 76 14.68 26.55 15.70
CA LEU A 76 14.28 25.17 16.00
C LEU A 76 15.47 24.31 16.47
N GLY A 77 16.67 24.90 16.57
CA GLY A 77 17.88 24.18 16.97
C GLY A 77 18.28 23.10 15.97
N ILE A 78 17.95 23.30 14.69
CA ILE A 78 18.25 22.32 13.64
C ILE A 78 19.77 22.36 13.38
N PRO A 79 20.49 21.25 13.53
CA PRO A 79 21.93 21.23 13.29
C PRO A 79 22.27 21.59 11.83
N PRO A 80 23.36 22.34 11.58
CA PRO A 80 23.81 22.65 10.23
C PRO A 80 24.00 21.39 9.37
N VAL A 81 23.59 21.45 8.09
CA VAL A 81 23.65 20.31 7.16
C VAL A 81 25.04 19.68 7.07
N ASP A 82 26.09 20.49 7.16
CA ASP A 82 27.48 20.02 7.09
C ASP A 82 27.95 19.29 8.36
N GLN A 83 27.34 19.55 9.52
CA GLN A 83 27.56 18.73 10.72
C GLN A 83 26.82 17.40 10.59
N VAL A 84 25.60 17.44 10.07
CA VAL A 84 24.76 16.24 9.89
C VAL A 84 25.42 15.28 8.87
N LYS A 85 26.11 15.77 7.84
CA LYS A 85 26.73 14.94 6.79
C LYS A 85 28.09 14.32 7.13
N LYS A 86 28.75 14.68 8.25
CA LYS A 86 30.16 14.31 8.48
C LYS A 86 30.39 12.86 8.92
N ASP A 87 29.47 12.26 9.68
CA ASP A 87 29.76 11.01 10.39
C ASP A 87 28.78 9.86 10.13
N ASP A 88 27.87 9.94 9.14
CA ASP A 88 26.75 8.98 8.89
C ASP A 88 25.85 8.65 10.11
N ASN A 89 26.13 9.24 11.28
CA ASN A 89 25.42 9.11 12.55
C ASN A 89 24.24 10.09 12.64
N GLN A 90 23.58 10.33 11.52
CA GLN A 90 22.43 11.21 11.47
C GLN A 90 21.34 10.60 12.34
N PHE A 91 20.73 11.40 13.22
CA PHE A 91 19.47 11.06 13.89
C PHE A 91 19.58 10.10 15.09
N LEU A 92 20.78 9.96 15.69
CA LEU A 92 20.96 9.22 16.95
C LEU A 92 19.97 9.71 18.03
N GLY A 93 19.32 8.77 18.70
CA GLY A 93 18.28 9.03 19.70
C GLY A 93 16.94 9.56 19.16
N GLN A 94 16.88 9.91 17.87
CA GLN A 94 15.69 10.45 17.22
C GLN A 94 14.98 9.40 16.37
N GLY A 95 13.69 9.62 16.10
CA GLY A 95 12.93 8.83 15.16
C GLY A 95 13.25 9.24 13.73
N THR A 96 13.74 8.31 12.92
CA THR A 96 13.88 8.52 11.48
C THR A 96 12.59 8.18 10.77
N GLY A 97 12.18 9.04 9.84
CA GLY A 97 10.98 8.84 9.01
C GLY A 97 11.26 9.21 7.56
N GLY A 98 10.33 8.88 6.66
CA GLY A 98 10.39 9.35 5.27
C GLY A 98 11.14 8.46 4.28
N GLY A 99 11.79 7.38 4.74
CA GLY A 99 12.58 6.52 3.87
C GLY A 99 11.73 5.71 2.88
N PHE A 100 12.24 5.52 1.67
CA PHE A 100 11.69 4.59 0.67
C PHE A 100 12.66 3.44 0.46
N LEU A 101 12.16 2.22 0.61
CA LEU A 101 12.94 1.05 0.21
C LEU A 101 12.89 0.91 -1.31
N LYS A 102 14.06 0.78 -1.92
CA LYS A 102 14.17 0.44 -3.34
C LYS A 102 13.63 -0.98 -3.53
N GLY A 103 12.48 -1.09 -4.19
CA GLY A 103 11.91 -2.37 -4.57
C GLY A 103 12.83 -3.16 -5.51
N SER A 104 12.71 -4.48 -5.46
CA SER A 104 13.45 -5.37 -6.36
C SER A 104 12.99 -5.23 -7.82
N LYS A 105 11.75 -4.76 -8.04
CA LYS A 105 11.11 -4.50 -9.33
C LYS A 105 10.15 -3.32 -9.22
N ASP A 106 9.89 -2.68 -10.36
CA ASP A 106 8.85 -1.66 -10.47
C ASP A 106 7.47 -2.29 -10.26
N PRO A 107 6.50 -1.57 -9.65
CA PRO A 107 5.12 -2.04 -9.53
C PRO A 107 4.48 -2.31 -10.90
N TYR A 108 3.80 -3.45 -11.04
CA TYR A 108 3.09 -3.79 -12.27
C TYR A 108 1.82 -4.60 -12.03
N VAL A 109 0.94 -4.60 -13.03
CA VAL A 109 -0.33 -5.33 -13.04
C VAL A 109 -0.34 -6.27 -14.22
N GLN A 110 -0.70 -7.51 -13.96
CA GLN A 110 -1.06 -8.49 -14.97
C GLN A 110 -2.58 -8.52 -15.08
N GLN A 111 -3.10 -8.40 -16.29
CA GLN A 111 -4.52 -8.51 -16.56
C GLN A 111 -4.73 -9.65 -17.55
N TRP A 112 -5.77 -10.44 -17.33
CA TRP A 112 -6.20 -11.43 -18.29
C TRP A 112 -7.71 -11.48 -18.37
N SER A 113 -8.19 -11.81 -19.56
CA SER A 113 -9.60 -12.01 -19.78
C SER A 113 -9.83 -13.14 -20.77
N LEU A 114 -10.94 -13.86 -20.56
CA LEU A 114 -11.45 -14.87 -21.47
C LEU A 114 -12.95 -14.69 -21.58
N TYR A 115 -13.43 -14.56 -22.80
CA TYR A 115 -14.83 -14.38 -23.14
C TYR A 115 -15.24 -15.50 -24.09
N VAL A 116 -16.32 -16.19 -23.75
CA VAL A 116 -16.97 -17.17 -24.61
C VAL A 116 -18.40 -16.72 -24.80
N GLN A 117 -18.78 -16.48 -26.05
CA GLN A 117 -20.14 -16.13 -26.41
C GLN A 117 -20.65 -17.16 -27.41
N ARG A 118 -21.86 -17.67 -27.18
CA ARG A 118 -22.51 -18.60 -28.08
C ARG A 118 -23.95 -18.15 -28.34
N GLU A 119 -24.31 -18.11 -29.63
CA GLU A 119 -25.71 -18.07 -30.04
C GLU A 119 -26.34 -19.45 -29.81
N LEU A 120 -27.44 -19.46 -29.07
CA LEU A 120 -28.25 -20.62 -28.76
C LEU A 120 -29.54 -20.58 -29.61
N PRO A 121 -30.22 -21.72 -29.80
CA PRO A 121 -31.50 -21.77 -30.50
C PRO A 121 -32.52 -20.81 -29.88
N SER A 122 -33.53 -20.44 -30.67
CA SER A 122 -34.59 -19.52 -30.26
C SER A 122 -34.07 -18.12 -29.92
N ASP A 123 -33.23 -17.51 -30.75
CA ASP A 123 -32.71 -16.14 -30.57
C ASP A 123 -32.17 -15.86 -29.16
N MET A 124 -31.46 -16.85 -28.60
CA MET A 124 -30.82 -16.77 -27.29
C MET A 124 -29.32 -16.58 -27.46
N VAL A 125 -28.70 -15.88 -26.52
CA VAL A 125 -27.25 -15.70 -26.47
C VAL A 125 -26.78 -15.95 -25.05
N LEU A 126 -25.84 -16.88 -24.90
CA LEU A 126 -25.12 -17.11 -23.66
C LEU A 126 -23.72 -16.52 -23.78
N SER A 127 -23.36 -15.67 -22.83
CA SER A 127 -22.02 -15.10 -22.69
C SER A 127 -21.47 -15.48 -21.34
N VAL A 128 -20.29 -16.08 -21.32
CA VAL A 128 -19.53 -16.40 -20.11
C VAL A 128 -18.19 -15.69 -20.23
N SER A 129 -17.80 -14.96 -19.20
CA SER A 129 -16.53 -14.27 -19.18
C SER A 129 -15.83 -14.43 -17.86
N TYR A 130 -14.52 -14.52 -17.93
CA TYR A 130 -13.63 -14.55 -16.80
C TYR A 130 -12.63 -13.42 -16.93
N VAL A 131 -12.53 -12.58 -15.91
CA VAL A 131 -11.62 -11.44 -15.86
C VAL A 131 -10.78 -11.56 -14.59
N GLY A 132 -9.47 -11.49 -14.72
CA GLY A 132 -8.55 -11.50 -13.61
C GLY A 132 -7.55 -10.36 -13.67
N THR A 133 -7.23 -9.82 -12.50
CA THR A 133 -6.15 -8.84 -12.34
C THR A 133 -5.26 -9.24 -11.18
N HIS A 134 -3.95 -9.14 -11.39
CA HIS A 134 -2.94 -9.43 -10.38
C HIS A 134 -1.92 -8.29 -10.34
N GLY A 135 -1.99 -7.48 -9.30
CA GLY A 135 -0.97 -6.48 -9.01
C GLY A 135 0.17 -7.09 -8.20
N LEU A 136 1.41 -6.84 -8.62
CA LEU A 136 2.63 -7.34 -7.97
C LEU A 136 3.62 -6.20 -7.71
N HIS A 137 4.41 -6.36 -6.64
CA HIS A 137 5.41 -5.36 -6.20
C HIS A 137 4.78 -3.98 -6.02
N LEU A 138 3.51 -3.94 -5.63
CA LEU A 138 2.82 -2.69 -5.33
C LEU A 138 3.42 -2.11 -4.05
N TYR A 139 3.17 -0.82 -3.83
CA TYR A 139 3.39 -0.28 -2.50
C TYR A 139 2.30 -0.83 -1.57
N GLY A 140 2.75 -1.45 -0.48
CA GLY A 140 1.97 -2.00 0.60
C GLY A 140 1.83 -0.99 1.73
N ASP A 141 1.78 -1.50 2.96
CA ASP A 141 1.47 -0.69 4.13
C ASP A 141 2.41 0.50 4.32
N GLU A 142 1.82 1.63 4.68
CA GLU A 142 2.55 2.87 4.90
C GLU A 142 3.04 2.94 6.35
N PHE A 143 4.10 3.71 6.60
CA PHE A 143 4.59 4.02 7.95
C PHE A 143 5.02 2.80 8.80
N ARG A 144 5.60 1.77 8.18
CA ARG A 144 6.15 0.62 8.92
C ARG A 144 7.43 1.01 9.68
N ASN A 145 7.45 0.72 10.98
CA ASN A 145 8.66 0.87 11.81
C ASN A 145 9.48 -0.43 11.85
N TYR A 146 10.69 -0.38 11.32
CA TYR A 146 11.65 -1.48 11.28
C TYR A 146 12.44 -1.66 12.57
N ASN A 147 12.43 -0.66 13.43
CA ASN A 147 13.13 -0.68 14.70
C ASN A 147 12.20 -1.11 15.85
N HIS A 148 11.69 -2.34 15.76
CA HIS A 148 10.82 -2.94 16.77
C HIS A 148 11.49 -4.18 17.37
N VAL A 149 11.07 -4.56 18.59
CA VAL A 149 11.50 -5.82 19.20
C VAL A 149 10.81 -6.97 18.46
N PRO A 150 11.55 -7.95 17.91
CA PRO A 150 10.93 -9.09 17.24
C PRO A 150 9.94 -9.81 18.15
N THR A 151 8.78 -10.17 17.62
CA THR A 151 7.69 -10.79 18.39
C THR A 151 8.15 -12.05 19.15
N LYS A 152 9.04 -12.85 18.55
CA LYS A 152 9.63 -14.04 19.21
C LYS A 152 10.38 -13.68 20.49
N VAL A 153 11.19 -12.62 20.48
CA VAL A 153 11.95 -12.15 21.65
C VAL A 153 11.02 -11.53 22.69
N ARG A 154 10.01 -10.78 22.23
CA ARG A 154 8.99 -10.23 23.13
C ARG A 154 8.19 -11.34 23.85
N GLN A 155 7.91 -12.45 23.16
CA GLN A 155 7.24 -13.61 23.75
C GLN A 155 8.14 -14.42 24.70
N SER A 156 9.45 -14.47 24.47
CA SER A 156 10.37 -15.18 25.38
C SER A 156 10.63 -14.39 26.66
N LEU A 157 10.78 -13.06 26.56
CA LEU A 157 11.05 -12.20 27.72
C LEU A 157 9.78 -11.89 28.54
N ARG A 158 8.59 -11.93 27.93
CA ARG A 158 7.29 -11.62 28.56
C ARG A 158 7.36 -10.38 29.47
N ASN A 159 7.36 -10.57 30.78
CA ASN A 159 7.31 -9.51 31.79
C ASN A 159 8.69 -8.86 32.03
N GLN A 160 9.78 -9.53 31.67
CA GLN A 160 11.15 -9.04 31.87
C GLN A 160 11.59 -8.05 30.79
N ILE A 161 10.80 -7.88 29.72
CA ILE A 161 11.20 -7.08 28.55
C ILE A 161 11.51 -5.61 28.88
N ASN A 162 10.94 -5.06 29.95
CA ASN A 162 11.16 -3.67 30.37
C ASN A 162 12.05 -3.56 31.61
N GLN A 163 12.72 -4.64 32.03
CA GLN A 163 13.72 -4.58 33.08
C GLN A 163 14.83 -3.62 32.68
N LEU A 164 15.23 -2.73 33.61
CA LEU A 164 16.36 -1.84 33.41
C LEU A 164 17.65 -2.65 33.41
N VAL A 165 18.50 -2.39 32.42
CA VAL A 165 19.83 -3.00 32.28
C VAL A 165 20.85 -1.91 31.99
N PRO A 166 22.13 -2.12 32.35
CA PRO A 166 23.19 -1.16 32.03
C PRO A 166 23.26 -0.88 30.53
N THR A 167 23.32 0.40 30.18
CA THR A 167 23.41 0.84 28.78
C THR A 167 24.84 0.59 28.25
N PRO A 168 25.01 -0.05 27.08
CA PRO A 168 26.31 -0.19 26.45
C PRO A 168 26.96 1.18 26.18
N ALA A 169 28.28 1.29 26.36
CA ALA A 169 29.01 2.57 26.27
C ALA A 169 28.67 3.45 25.04
N PRO A 170 28.52 2.90 23.80
CA PRO A 170 28.15 3.71 22.64
C PRO A 170 26.76 4.36 22.70
N LEU A 171 25.86 3.82 23.54
CA LEU A 171 24.46 4.25 23.64
C LEU A 171 24.18 5.08 24.91
N VAL A 172 25.15 5.19 25.83
CA VAL A 172 25.03 6.02 27.05
C VAL A 172 24.67 7.48 26.73
N PRO A 173 25.26 8.15 25.69
CA PRO A 173 24.85 9.51 25.34
C PRO A 173 23.39 9.65 24.89
N ILE A 174 22.73 8.54 24.52
CA ILE A 174 21.36 8.51 24.02
C ILE A 174 20.37 8.16 25.13
N TYR A 175 20.70 7.18 25.98
CA TYR A 175 19.76 6.60 26.95
C TYR A 175 20.13 6.83 28.42
N GLY A 176 21.33 7.34 28.72
CA GLY A 176 21.87 7.38 30.08
C GLY A 176 22.43 6.03 30.53
N ASP A 177 22.75 5.90 31.82
CA ASP A 177 23.47 4.74 32.37
C ASP A 177 22.66 3.44 32.39
N GLU A 178 21.33 3.54 32.48
CA GLU A 178 20.42 2.40 32.47
C GLU A 178 19.26 2.63 31.50
N VAL A 179 18.87 1.55 30.80
CA VAL A 179 17.79 1.61 29.80
C VAL A 179 16.94 0.33 29.87
N PRO A 180 15.63 0.40 29.58
CA PRO A 180 14.83 -0.82 29.45
C PRO A 180 15.42 -1.75 28.39
N GLN A 181 15.53 -3.05 28.71
CA GLN A 181 16.05 -4.07 27.79
C GLN A 181 15.34 -4.04 26.43
N SER A 182 14.05 -3.67 26.38
CA SER A 182 13.24 -3.48 25.18
C SER A 182 13.77 -2.44 24.18
N ARG A 183 14.68 -1.55 24.59
CA ARG A 183 15.36 -0.58 23.70
C ARG A 183 16.60 -1.18 23.06
N LEU A 184 17.36 -1.97 23.81
CA LEU A 184 18.63 -2.57 23.35
C LEU A 184 18.44 -3.76 22.42
N ILE A 185 17.37 -4.54 22.61
CA ILE A 185 17.07 -5.73 21.79
C ILE A 185 16.44 -5.41 20.43
N ARG A 186 16.32 -4.13 20.08
CA ARG A 186 15.85 -3.71 18.75
C ARG A 186 17.00 -3.81 17.75
N PRO A 187 16.73 -4.02 16.45
CA PRO A 187 17.80 -4.12 15.45
C PRO A 187 18.69 -2.87 15.33
N ASN A 188 18.12 -1.68 15.54
CA ASN A 188 18.85 -0.41 15.48
C ASN A 188 18.62 0.40 16.77
N PRO A 189 19.18 -0.02 17.90
CA PRO A 189 18.89 0.57 19.21
C PRO A 189 19.34 2.03 19.30
N GLN A 190 20.27 2.49 18.45
CA GLN A 190 20.72 3.87 18.38
C GLN A 190 19.69 4.86 17.84
N TYR A 191 18.61 4.38 17.19
CA TYR A 191 17.53 5.22 16.67
C TYR A 191 16.26 5.09 17.53
N GLY A 192 15.55 6.20 17.74
CA GLY A 192 14.23 6.19 18.40
C GLY A 192 13.18 5.40 17.63
N GLY A 193 13.34 5.31 16.30
CA GLY A 193 12.52 4.55 15.36
C GLY A 193 13.11 4.59 13.96
N VAL A 194 12.79 3.58 13.14
CA VAL A 194 13.14 3.56 11.70
C VAL A 194 11.87 3.35 10.91
N GLY A 195 11.19 4.45 10.61
CA GLY A 195 9.95 4.48 9.85
C GLY A 195 10.22 4.62 8.36
N ILE A 196 9.54 3.81 7.54
CA ILE A 196 9.50 3.99 6.10
C ILE A 196 8.10 4.31 5.62
N ASN A 197 8.00 5.18 4.61
CA ASN A 197 6.72 5.67 4.13
C ASN A 197 5.97 4.61 3.33
N SER A 198 6.66 3.81 2.53
CA SER A 198 6.01 2.80 1.70
C SER A 198 6.93 1.60 1.44
N ASN A 199 6.34 0.41 1.51
CA ASN A 199 7.00 -0.86 1.26
C ASN A 199 6.64 -1.44 -0.11
N PRO A 200 7.59 -1.87 -0.96
CA PRO A 200 7.27 -2.51 -2.24
C PRO A 200 6.88 -4.00 -2.08
N ASP A 201 6.07 -4.33 -1.06
CA ASP A 201 5.61 -5.68 -0.73
C ASP A 201 4.09 -5.88 -0.93
N GLY A 202 3.41 -4.87 -1.48
CA GLY A 202 1.98 -4.89 -1.76
C GLY A 202 1.59 -5.77 -2.94
N PHE A 203 0.37 -6.31 -2.88
CA PHE A 203 -0.22 -7.09 -3.97
C PHE A 203 -1.74 -6.97 -3.99
N ASN A 204 -2.35 -7.27 -5.15
CA ASN A 204 -3.80 -7.43 -5.27
C ASN A 204 -4.13 -8.58 -6.23
N ARG A 205 -5.16 -9.36 -5.92
CA ARG A 205 -5.66 -10.49 -6.73
C ARG A 205 -7.17 -10.41 -6.84
N TYR A 206 -7.63 -10.00 -8.01
CA TYR A 206 -9.05 -9.97 -8.37
C TYR A 206 -9.36 -11.05 -9.40
N ASN A 207 -10.48 -11.74 -9.21
CA ASN A 207 -11.02 -12.68 -10.17
C ASN A 207 -12.53 -12.52 -10.23
N SER A 208 -13.09 -12.49 -11.44
CA SER A 208 -14.52 -12.33 -11.69
C SER A 208 -14.97 -13.31 -12.76
N LEU A 209 -16.02 -14.06 -12.45
CA LEU A 209 -16.80 -14.85 -13.40
C LEU A 209 -18.12 -14.11 -13.64
N GLN A 210 -18.39 -13.75 -14.89
CA GLN A 210 -19.62 -13.06 -15.28
C GLN A 210 -20.34 -13.90 -16.33
N VAL A 211 -21.62 -14.16 -16.09
CA VAL A 211 -22.49 -14.93 -16.97
C VAL A 211 -23.66 -14.04 -17.35
N ARG A 212 -23.97 -13.98 -18.65
CA ARG A 212 -25.10 -13.25 -19.20
C ARG A 212 -25.86 -14.14 -20.16
N HIS A 213 -27.15 -14.31 -19.92
CA HIS A 213 -28.07 -15.01 -20.81
C HIS A 213 -29.12 -14.00 -21.29
N GLU A 214 -29.21 -13.82 -22.60
CA GLU A 214 -30.15 -12.92 -23.24
C GLU A 214 -31.06 -13.70 -24.18
N LYS A 215 -32.37 -13.55 -24.02
CA LYS A 215 -33.38 -13.99 -24.97
C LYS A 215 -33.95 -12.76 -25.66
N ARG A 216 -33.73 -12.64 -26.97
CA ARG A 216 -34.39 -11.60 -27.78
C ARG A 216 -35.89 -11.85 -27.88
N PHE A 217 -36.66 -10.79 -28.05
CA PHE A 217 -38.12 -10.88 -28.12
C PHE A 217 -38.55 -11.84 -29.23
N SER A 218 -39.16 -12.95 -28.85
CA SER A 218 -39.81 -13.87 -29.78
C SER A 218 -41.03 -14.47 -29.09
N ARG A 219 -42.13 -14.65 -29.82
CA ARG A 219 -43.33 -15.33 -29.30
C ARG A 219 -43.84 -14.75 -27.95
N GLY A 220 -43.72 -13.42 -27.79
CA GLY A 220 -44.28 -12.69 -26.65
C GLY A 220 -43.38 -12.53 -25.41
N LEU A 221 -42.16 -13.06 -25.40
CA LEU A 221 -41.25 -12.95 -24.26
C LEU A 221 -39.84 -12.53 -24.67
N SER A 222 -39.25 -11.63 -23.88
CA SER A 222 -37.82 -11.31 -23.86
C SER A 222 -37.35 -11.28 -22.41
N PHE A 223 -36.13 -11.75 -22.14
CA PHE A 223 -35.54 -11.62 -20.82
C PHE A 223 -34.01 -11.53 -20.91
N THR A 224 -33.42 -10.94 -19.88
CA THR A 224 -31.98 -10.96 -19.66
C THR A 224 -31.71 -11.37 -18.23
N ALA A 225 -30.87 -12.39 -18.05
CA ALA A 225 -30.36 -12.81 -16.77
C ALA A 225 -28.85 -12.56 -16.73
N ALA A 226 -28.36 -11.93 -15.67
CA ALA A 226 -26.94 -11.67 -15.45
C ALA A 226 -26.54 -12.13 -14.05
N TYR A 227 -25.39 -12.78 -13.95
CA TYR A 227 -24.81 -13.24 -12.70
C TYR A 227 -23.33 -12.91 -12.68
N THR A 228 -22.86 -12.34 -11.57
CA THR A 228 -21.44 -12.04 -11.36
C THR A 228 -21.00 -12.63 -10.04
N PHE A 229 -20.01 -13.51 -10.10
CA PHE A 229 -19.29 -13.99 -8.94
C PHE A 229 -17.88 -13.42 -8.97
N GLN A 230 -17.46 -12.78 -7.88
CA GLN A 230 -16.14 -12.16 -7.82
C GLN A 230 -15.48 -12.36 -6.47
N LYS A 231 -14.14 -12.42 -6.50
CA LYS A 231 -13.29 -12.51 -5.31
C LYS A 231 -12.12 -11.55 -5.47
N ASN A 232 -11.89 -10.73 -4.45
CA ASN A 232 -10.76 -9.83 -4.38
C ASN A 232 -9.97 -10.07 -3.09
N ILE A 233 -8.65 -10.15 -3.20
CA ILE A 233 -7.73 -10.28 -2.06
C ILE A 233 -6.55 -9.36 -2.32
N GLY A 234 -6.30 -8.40 -1.44
CA GLY A 234 -5.16 -7.51 -1.56
C GLY A 234 -4.66 -7.02 -0.22
N THR A 235 -3.52 -6.33 -0.25
CA THR A 235 -3.00 -5.64 0.91
C THR A 235 -3.85 -4.42 1.26
N PRO A 236 -4.03 -4.08 2.55
CA PRO A 236 -4.98 -3.07 3.02
C PRO A 236 -4.69 -1.66 2.50
N ASN A 237 -3.43 -1.36 2.16
CA ASN A 237 -2.99 -0.05 1.71
C ASN A 237 -2.37 -0.11 0.31
N THR A 238 -3.03 -0.72 -0.67
CA THR A 238 -2.76 -0.36 -2.07
C THR A 238 -3.39 1.01 -2.33
N GLY A 239 -2.90 2.04 -1.64
CA GLY A 239 -3.40 3.40 -1.76
C GLY A 239 -3.28 3.87 -3.20
N SER A 240 -4.38 4.29 -3.82
CA SER A 240 -4.48 5.11 -5.05
C SER A 240 -3.78 4.63 -6.35
N LEU A 241 -2.95 3.59 -6.32
CA LEU A 241 -2.04 3.24 -7.40
C LEU A 241 -2.73 2.54 -8.59
N ILE A 242 -3.82 1.83 -8.33
CA ILE A 242 -4.54 0.99 -9.31
C ILE A 242 -6.03 0.83 -8.95
N GLY A 243 -6.57 1.66 -8.05
CA GLY A 243 -7.98 1.53 -7.60
C GLY A 243 -8.98 1.54 -8.76
N ASN A 244 -8.66 2.24 -9.85
CA ASN A 244 -9.53 2.39 -11.02
C ASN A 244 -9.31 1.34 -12.12
N THR A 245 -8.20 0.61 -12.12
CA THR A 245 -7.87 -0.39 -13.15
C THR A 245 -7.90 -1.83 -12.64
N ALA A 246 -7.78 -2.04 -11.33
CA ALA A 246 -7.77 -3.38 -10.73
C ALA A 246 -9.17 -3.90 -10.39
N THR A 247 -10.13 -3.01 -10.15
CA THR A 247 -11.49 -3.35 -9.71
C THR A 247 -12.53 -2.49 -10.44
N PRO A 248 -12.93 -2.85 -11.66
CA PRO A 248 -13.78 -1.98 -12.49
C PRO A 248 -15.22 -1.81 -11.97
N THR A 249 -15.65 -2.52 -10.93
CA THR A 249 -17.08 -2.62 -10.55
C THR A 249 -17.41 -2.31 -9.09
N THR A 250 -16.44 -2.02 -8.22
CA THR A 250 -16.74 -1.75 -6.79
C THR A 250 -15.91 -0.61 -6.22
N LEU A 251 -16.25 0.62 -6.63
CA LEU A 251 -16.08 1.78 -5.77
C LEU A 251 -17.12 1.65 -4.62
N GLY A 252 -16.69 1.24 -3.43
CA GLY A 252 -17.52 1.34 -2.20
C GLY A 252 -18.12 0.06 -1.62
N ARG A 253 -17.83 -1.14 -2.15
CA ARG A 253 -18.26 -2.42 -1.54
C ARG A 253 -17.07 -3.33 -1.21
N THR A 254 -16.35 -2.97 -0.15
CA THR A 254 -15.35 -3.85 0.47
C THR A 254 -16.07 -4.90 1.31
N VAL A 255 -16.42 -6.04 0.71
CA VAL A 255 -16.84 -7.24 1.46
C VAL A 255 -15.63 -8.15 1.56
N GLY A 256 -14.87 -7.99 2.63
CA GLY A 256 -13.64 -8.72 2.87
C GLY A 256 -12.81 -7.98 3.91
N ARG A 257 -13.03 -8.32 5.19
CA ARG A 257 -12.23 -7.80 6.29
C ARG A 257 -10.78 -8.28 6.10
N SER A 258 -9.89 -7.40 5.64
CA SER A 258 -8.46 -7.54 5.92
C SER A 258 -8.33 -7.38 7.43
N ALA A 259 -8.13 -8.50 8.13
CA ALA A 259 -8.15 -8.55 9.58
C ALA A 259 -7.16 -7.54 10.17
N TYR A 260 -7.69 -6.67 11.04
CA TYR A 260 -6.94 -5.80 11.92
C TYR A 260 -6.06 -6.70 12.82
N ILE A 261 -4.74 -6.71 12.61
CA ILE A 261 -3.82 -7.21 13.63
C ILE A 261 -3.62 -6.03 14.59
N ALA A 262 -4.11 -6.17 15.82
CA ALA A 262 -3.96 -5.14 16.85
C ALA A 262 -2.47 -4.81 17.05
N GLY A 263 -2.06 -3.59 16.69
CA GLY A 263 -0.68 -3.11 16.83
C GLY A 263 -0.19 -2.13 15.75
N ALA A 264 -0.93 -1.94 14.65
CA ALA A 264 -0.59 -0.94 13.64
C ALA A 264 -1.16 0.44 14.01
N ILE A 265 -0.28 1.44 14.14
CA ILE A 265 -0.62 2.85 14.30
C ILE A 265 -1.04 3.38 12.92
N SER A 266 -2.05 4.24 12.91
CA SER A 266 -2.92 4.62 11.80
C SER A 266 -2.27 5.30 10.59
N GLY A 267 -2.89 5.13 9.41
CA GLY A 267 -2.82 6.06 8.29
C GLY A 267 -3.99 5.86 7.33
N GLY A 268 -4.87 6.86 7.19
CA GLY A 268 -5.88 6.93 6.12
C GLY A 268 -7.32 6.64 6.54
N SER A 269 -8.03 7.70 6.90
CA SER A 269 -9.48 7.74 7.10
C SER A 269 -10.26 7.16 5.91
N GLY A 270 -10.94 6.04 6.11
CA GLY A 270 -12.06 5.64 5.26
C GLY A 270 -13.20 6.62 5.46
N ASN A 271 -13.57 7.35 4.40
CA ASN A 271 -14.73 8.24 4.40
C ASN A 271 -15.97 7.49 4.91
N VAL A 272 -16.47 7.92 6.06
CA VAL A 272 -17.80 7.61 6.53
C VAL A 272 -18.73 8.60 5.85
N ALA A 273 -19.52 8.12 4.90
CA ALA A 273 -20.76 8.78 4.54
C ALA A 273 -21.77 7.67 4.25
N GLY A 274 -22.57 7.36 5.27
CA GLY A 274 -23.82 6.68 5.07
C GLY A 274 -24.81 7.62 4.39
N SER A 275 -25.63 7.05 3.53
CA SER A 275 -27.00 7.53 3.35
C SER A 275 -27.88 6.30 3.12
N ALA A 276 -28.98 6.27 3.86
CA ALA A 276 -30.13 5.43 3.58
C ALA A 276 -30.71 5.73 2.18
#